data_AF-A0ABD2WBS7-F1
#
_entry.id   AF-A0ABD2WBS7-F1
#
_cell.length_a   1.000
_cell.length_b   1.000
_cell.length_c   1.000
_cell.angle_alpha   90.00
_cell.angle_beta   90.00
_cell.angle_gamma   90.00
#
_symmetry.space_group_name_H-M   'P 1'
#
loop_
_entity.id
_entity.type
_entity.pdbx_description
1 polymer ?
#
loop_
_entity_poly.entity_id
_entity_poly.type
_entity_poly.pdbx_seq_one_letter_code
_entity_poly.pdbx_strand_id
1 'polypeptide(L)'
;MRRQVLLPDQSLTSSDNDDNDDNVEGDCRRADIVDRPSTVAATESVNLARSIESKIINKDYFCSYELFPTDAPDVYHRFFQVCKPLFYALTWHDDYNTIKLDKELGKSLKCAEKFPANTLLHLVAKGLTRNLADKILNHVLRLGIVNIFILQGGTKNINSVLKFSSKSTFLMLDTSSQEGDFIYASDLVSFVRDRFGRRFSICVAGYPEMHQSSLSKELDLFYLKNKVESGADFIITQVIFESRVFTDFVNDCQAMGIKVPIIPGLFPFETYRELERMTKLCKVKIPSWLSEKLLPIGGDDEAVRRLGVEITLKIIKEMRLSGISYGYHLFTLNRSKLVCEIHKQLNTNGLQ
;
A
#
# COMPACT_ATOMS: atom_id res chain seq x y z
N MET A 1 30.87 -15.46 54.53
CA MET A 1 32.23 -15.50 53.95
C MET A 1 32.59 -14.11 53.47
N ARG A 2 33.71 -13.61 53.96
CA ARG A 2 34.25 -12.24 53.84
C ARG A 2 35.45 -12.29 52.87
N ARG A 3 35.82 -11.13 52.32
CA ARG A 3 37.16 -10.74 51.78
C ARG A 3 37.52 -11.31 50.40
N GLN A 4 38.34 -10.69 49.54
CA GLN A 4 39.12 -9.44 49.50
C GLN A 4 39.62 -9.32 48.03
N VAL A 5 39.49 -8.17 47.36
CA VAL A 5 40.58 -7.27 46.92
C VAL A 5 41.99 -7.86 46.93
N LEU A 6 42.69 -7.79 45.78
CA LEU A 6 44.15 -7.56 45.68
C LEU A 6 44.54 -7.22 44.22
N LEU A 7 44.96 -5.97 44.00
CA LEU A 7 45.96 -5.58 43.00
C LEU A 7 47.35 -5.76 43.62
N PRO A 8 48.40 -5.99 42.81
CA PRO A 8 49.52 -5.03 42.75
C PRO A 8 50.13 -4.98 41.32
N ASP A 9 51.11 -4.16 40.96
CA ASP A 9 51.61 -2.81 41.30
C ASP A 9 52.68 -2.50 40.21
N GLN A 10 53.08 -1.25 40.12
CA GLN A 10 53.87 -0.62 39.07
C GLN A 10 55.39 -0.93 39.09
N SER A 11 56.04 -0.71 37.95
CA SER A 11 57.39 -0.10 37.81
C SER A 11 57.56 0.32 36.34
N LEU A 12 57.60 1.60 35.94
CA LEU A 12 58.61 2.66 36.06
C LEU A 12 59.99 2.32 35.47
N THR A 13 60.35 3.03 34.38
CA THR A 13 61.65 3.63 34.00
C THR A 13 61.55 4.01 32.50
N SER A 14 61.39 5.28 32.12
CA SER A 14 62.34 6.42 32.07
C SER A 14 62.95 6.63 30.67
N SER A 15 62.80 7.85 30.14
CA SER A 15 63.75 8.68 29.35
C SER A 15 64.30 8.11 28.03
N ASP A 16 64.52 8.82 26.93
CA ASP A 16 64.43 10.25 26.57
C ASP A 16 64.69 10.33 25.04
N ASN A 17 64.18 11.41 24.44
CA ASN A 17 64.77 12.20 23.33
C ASN A 17 64.71 11.80 21.84
N ASP A 18 64.23 12.82 21.11
CA ASP A 18 64.68 13.40 19.84
C ASP A 18 64.26 12.81 18.49
N ASP A 19 63.37 13.59 17.85
CA ASP A 19 63.41 14.11 16.48
C ASP A 19 64.05 13.25 15.38
N ASN A 20 63.23 12.89 14.39
CA ASN A 20 63.51 13.22 12.98
C ASN A 20 62.25 13.04 12.12
N ASP A 21 61.93 14.10 11.37
CA ASP A 21 61.11 14.06 10.16
C ASP A 21 61.61 12.99 9.20
N ASP A 22 60.69 12.20 8.61
CA ASP A 22 60.77 11.88 7.19
C ASP A 22 59.45 11.27 6.67
N ASN A 23 59.01 11.82 5.54
CA ASN A 23 57.84 11.45 4.76
C ASN A 23 57.84 9.98 4.34
N VAL A 24 56.77 9.24 4.64
CA VAL A 24 56.34 8.09 3.84
C VAL A 24 54.82 8.07 3.72
N GLU A 25 54.34 8.19 2.49
CA GLU A 25 52.96 8.04 2.05
C GLU A 25 52.36 6.70 2.54
N GLY A 26 51.26 6.79 3.29
CA GLY A 26 50.54 5.65 3.85
C GLY A 26 49.13 5.52 3.28
N ASP A 27 49.04 4.82 2.15
CA ASP A 27 47.91 4.10 1.55
C ASP A 27 46.70 3.85 2.48
N CYS A 28 45.71 4.75 2.46
CA CYS A 28 44.35 4.46 2.93
C CYS A 28 43.62 3.65 1.85
N ARG A 29 43.73 2.32 1.94
CA ARG A 29 42.95 1.39 1.12
C ARG A 29 41.46 1.66 1.31
N ARG A 30 40.88 2.33 0.31
CA ARG A 30 39.46 2.30 -0.01
C ARG A 30 39.06 0.82 -0.07
N ALA A 31 38.18 0.40 0.82
CA ALA A 31 37.48 -0.86 0.63
C ALA A 31 36.72 -0.76 -0.70
N ASP A 32 37.12 -1.59 -1.66
CA ASP A 32 36.54 -1.68 -2.98
C ASP A 32 35.03 -1.88 -2.89
N ILE A 33 34.30 -0.84 -3.30
CA ILE A 33 32.91 -0.95 -3.67
C ILE A 33 32.91 -1.83 -4.92
N VAL A 34 32.59 -3.10 -4.76
CA VAL A 34 32.36 -4.00 -5.89
C VAL A 34 31.08 -3.54 -6.58
N ASP A 35 31.25 -2.69 -7.59
CA ASP A 35 30.20 -2.31 -8.52
C ASP A 35 29.61 -3.57 -9.15
N ARG A 36 28.33 -3.82 -8.88
CA ARG A 36 27.55 -4.81 -9.63
C ARG A 36 27.27 -4.25 -11.03
N PRO A 37 27.24 -5.07 -12.09
CA PRO A 37 26.92 -4.60 -13.43
C PRO A 37 25.49 -4.03 -13.45
N SER A 38 25.38 -2.75 -13.77
CA SER A 38 24.13 -2.04 -14.04
C SER A 38 23.54 -2.52 -15.38
N THR A 39 22.77 -3.61 -15.37
CA THR A 39 22.08 -4.11 -16.58
C THR A 39 20.56 -3.97 -16.53
N VAL A 40 20.01 -3.29 -15.52
CA VAL A 40 18.63 -2.80 -15.59
C VAL A 40 18.69 -1.37 -16.10
N ALA A 41 18.35 -1.16 -17.37
CA ALA A 41 18.12 0.18 -17.91
C ALA A 41 17.23 0.95 -16.92
N ALA A 42 17.63 2.15 -16.52
CA ALA A 42 16.87 2.97 -15.59
C ALA A 42 15.48 3.24 -16.18
N THR A 43 14.51 2.42 -15.80
CA THR A 43 13.11 2.62 -16.15
C THR A 43 12.69 3.94 -15.52
N GLU A 44 12.26 4.88 -16.34
CA GLU A 44 11.76 6.17 -15.89
C GLU A 44 10.67 5.95 -14.83
N SER A 45 10.92 6.41 -13.61
CA SER A 45 10.02 6.18 -12.48
C SER A 45 8.72 6.96 -12.69
N VAL A 46 7.57 6.30 -12.56
CA VAL A 46 6.25 6.94 -12.72
C VAL A 46 5.77 7.46 -11.37
N ASN A 47 5.68 8.78 -11.20
CA ASN A 47 5.13 9.40 -9.99
C ASN A 47 3.60 9.52 -10.08
N LEU A 48 2.88 8.78 -9.23
CA LEU A 48 1.43 8.65 -9.33
C LEU A 48 0.67 9.92 -8.93
N ALA A 49 1.12 10.69 -7.95
CA ALA A 49 0.48 11.96 -7.60
C ALA A 49 0.39 12.88 -8.82
N ARG A 50 1.50 13.05 -9.55
CA ARG A 50 1.55 13.85 -10.78
C ARG A 50 0.68 13.26 -11.89
N SER A 51 0.73 11.95 -12.08
CA SER A 51 -0.08 11.27 -13.10
C SER A 51 -1.58 11.38 -12.82
N ILE A 52 -2.00 11.24 -11.56
CA ILE A 52 -3.39 11.40 -11.12
C ILE A 52 -3.85 12.84 -11.30
N GLU A 53 -3.04 13.81 -10.87
CA GLU A 53 -3.33 15.24 -11.03
C GLU A 53 -3.50 15.60 -12.51
N SER A 54 -2.58 15.15 -13.38
CA SER A 54 -2.67 15.33 -14.83
C SER A 54 -3.97 14.75 -15.41
N LYS A 55 -4.36 13.53 -14.98
CA LYS A 55 -5.62 12.92 -15.41
C LYS A 55 -6.84 13.72 -14.99
N ILE A 56 -6.87 14.21 -13.75
CA ILE A 56 -7.97 15.02 -13.23
C ILE A 56 -8.07 16.37 -13.96
N ILE A 57 -6.95 17.06 -14.18
CA ILE A 57 -6.91 18.35 -14.90
C ILE A 57 -7.44 18.19 -16.32
N ASN A 58 -7.00 17.13 -17.02
CA ASN A 58 -7.43 16.85 -18.39
C ASN A 58 -8.82 16.22 -18.48
N LYS A 59 -9.46 15.92 -17.34
CA LYS A 59 -10.74 15.19 -17.25
C LYS A 59 -10.69 13.83 -17.94
N ASP A 60 -9.50 13.22 -17.94
CA ASP A 60 -9.26 11.89 -18.47
C ASP A 60 -9.67 10.85 -17.42
N TYR A 61 -10.53 9.92 -17.81
CA TYR A 61 -10.87 8.81 -16.94
C TYR A 61 -9.71 7.84 -16.80
N PHE A 62 -9.54 7.32 -15.59
CA PHE A 62 -8.52 6.32 -15.29
C PHE A 62 -9.01 5.26 -14.30
N CYS A 63 -8.30 4.15 -14.25
CA CYS A 63 -8.53 3.09 -13.29
C CYS A 63 -7.22 2.64 -12.66
N SER A 64 -7.32 1.95 -11.53
CA SER A 64 -6.23 1.22 -10.90
C SER A 64 -6.70 -0.09 -10.29
N TYR A 65 -5.79 -1.03 -10.12
CA TYR A 65 -6.10 -2.38 -9.69
C TYR A 65 -5.23 -2.80 -8.50
N GLU A 66 -5.85 -3.29 -7.43
CA GLU A 66 -5.14 -3.93 -6.32
C GLU A 66 -4.87 -5.40 -6.62
N LEU A 67 -3.62 -5.82 -6.39
CA LEU A 67 -3.12 -7.18 -6.59
C LEU A 67 -2.47 -7.70 -5.31
N PHE A 68 -2.62 -9.00 -5.10
CA PHE A 68 -2.03 -9.71 -3.97
C PHE A 68 -0.74 -10.41 -4.36
N PRO A 69 0.31 -10.36 -3.51
CA PRO A 69 1.51 -11.14 -3.67
C PRO A 69 1.21 -12.64 -3.82
N THR A 70 1.60 -13.20 -4.96
CA THR A 70 1.49 -14.62 -5.29
C THR A 70 2.75 -15.09 -6.01
N ASP A 71 3.14 -16.34 -5.74
CA ASP A 71 4.27 -16.99 -6.41
C ASP A 71 3.89 -17.51 -7.80
N ALA A 72 2.61 -17.43 -8.19
CA ALA A 72 2.11 -17.83 -9.50
C ALA A 72 2.28 -16.69 -10.52
N PRO A 73 3.33 -16.70 -11.37
CA PRO A 73 3.66 -15.57 -12.26
C PRO A 73 2.57 -15.28 -13.30
N ASP A 74 1.83 -16.30 -13.75
CA ASP A 74 0.77 -16.17 -14.76
C ASP A 74 -0.40 -15.30 -14.30
N VAL A 75 -0.58 -15.12 -12.98
CA VAL A 75 -1.65 -14.31 -12.42
C VAL A 75 -1.50 -12.85 -12.85
N TYR A 76 -0.28 -12.33 -12.86
CA TYR A 76 -0.02 -10.92 -13.18
C TYR A 76 0.01 -10.66 -14.69
N HIS A 77 0.43 -11.66 -15.48
CA HIS A 77 0.59 -11.52 -16.93
C HIS A 77 -0.63 -10.91 -17.62
N ARG A 78 -1.83 -11.41 -17.27
CA ARG A 78 -3.09 -10.90 -17.85
C ARG A 78 -3.39 -9.46 -17.42
N PHE A 79 -3.08 -9.09 -16.18
CA PHE A 79 -3.24 -7.70 -15.72
C PHE A 79 -2.31 -6.74 -16.45
N PHE A 80 -1.06 -7.13 -16.66
CA PHE A 80 -0.02 -6.29 -17.26
C PHE A 80 -0.20 -6.09 -18.77
N GLN A 81 -0.71 -7.11 -19.47
CA GLN A 81 -0.86 -7.02 -20.92
C GLN A 81 -2.22 -6.48 -21.37
N VAL A 82 -3.30 -6.83 -20.66
CA VAL A 82 -4.66 -6.58 -21.14
C VAL A 82 -5.25 -5.31 -20.53
N CYS A 83 -5.18 -5.17 -19.21
CA CYS A 83 -6.03 -4.20 -18.51
C CYS A 83 -5.39 -2.81 -18.29
N LYS A 84 -4.11 -2.62 -18.67
CA LYS A 84 -3.28 -1.38 -18.63
C LYS A 84 -3.90 -0.18 -17.87
N PRO A 85 -4.01 -0.27 -16.53
CA PRO A 85 -4.52 0.83 -15.70
C PRO A 85 -3.49 1.94 -15.59
N LEU A 86 -3.87 3.05 -14.96
CA LEU A 86 -2.92 4.10 -14.57
C LEU A 86 -1.86 3.55 -13.61
N PHE A 87 -2.26 2.68 -12.67
CA PHE A 87 -1.34 2.04 -11.74
C PHE A 87 -1.85 0.71 -11.19
N TYR A 88 -0.92 -0.09 -10.66
CA TYR A 88 -1.20 -1.30 -9.90
C TYR A 88 -0.84 -1.06 -8.44
N ALA A 89 -1.76 -1.36 -7.52
CA ALA A 89 -1.44 -1.40 -6.10
C ALA A 89 -1.05 -2.84 -5.71
N LEU A 90 0.09 -2.99 -5.04
CA LEU A 90 0.57 -4.29 -4.55
C LEU A 90 0.44 -4.32 -3.04
N THR A 91 -0.36 -5.25 -2.52
CA THR A 91 -0.62 -5.35 -1.08
C THR A 91 0.60 -5.82 -0.29
N TRP A 92 0.67 -5.44 0.98
CA TRP A 92 1.76 -5.79 1.88
C TRP A 92 1.41 -7.03 2.70
N HIS A 93 2.21 -8.07 2.55
CA HIS A 93 2.13 -9.35 3.25
C HIS A 93 3.49 -9.81 3.77
N ASP A 94 4.42 -8.88 4.01
CA ASP A 94 5.76 -9.22 4.50
C ASP A 94 5.81 -9.06 6.01
N ASP A 95 6.24 -10.13 6.68
CA ASP A 95 6.49 -10.10 8.12
C ASP A 95 7.83 -9.43 8.39
N TYR A 96 7.80 -8.26 9.02
CA TYR A 96 8.97 -7.47 9.37
C TYR A 96 10.02 -8.26 10.18
N ASN A 97 9.63 -9.30 10.90
CA ASN A 97 10.56 -10.15 11.66
C ASN A 97 11.41 -11.07 10.77
N THR A 98 10.94 -11.34 9.55
CA THR A 98 11.58 -12.30 8.63
C THR A 98 12.35 -11.62 7.51
N ILE A 99 12.08 -10.34 7.24
CA ILE A 99 12.73 -9.59 6.15
C ILE A 99 14.23 -9.43 6.44
N LYS A 100 15.04 -9.96 5.54
CA LYS A 100 16.49 -9.73 5.45
C LYS A 100 16.79 -9.24 4.04
N LEU A 101 16.85 -7.93 3.84
CA LEU A 101 16.94 -7.32 2.50
C LEU A 101 18.14 -7.77 1.65
N ASP A 102 19.18 -8.29 2.29
CA ASP A 102 20.40 -8.83 1.69
C ASP A 102 20.34 -10.33 1.38
N LYS A 103 19.33 -11.05 1.89
CA LYS A 103 19.25 -12.53 1.83
C LYS A 103 17.87 -13.04 1.45
N GLU A 104 16.85 -12.62 2.18
CA GLU A 104 15.49 -13.15 2.10
C GLU A 104 14.49 -11.99 2.14
N LEU A 105 13.99 -11.64 0.95
CA LEU A 105 12.91 -10.67 0.79
C LEU A 105 11.58 -11.30 1.20
N GLY A 106 10.73 -10.50 1.81
CA GLY A 106 9.33 -10.86 1.99
C GLY A 106 8.62 -10.99 0.64
N LYS A 107 7.44 -11.63 0.66
CA LYS A 107 6.68 -12.02 -0.54
C LYS A 107 6.32 -10.83 -1.44
N SER A 108 5.95 -9.71 -0.84
CA SER A 108 5.53 -8.46 -1.47
C SER A 108 6.72 -7.77 -2.12
N LEU A 109 7.83 -7.63 -1.39
CA LEU A 109 9.07 -7.08 -1.95
C LEU A 109 9.59 -7.93 -3.12
N LYS A 110 9.59 -9.25 -2.98
CA LYS A 110 9.96 -10.17 -4.08
C LYS A 110 9.02 -10.06 -5.28
N CYS A 111 7.72 -9.88 -5.07
CA CYS A 111 6.78 -9.64 -6.16
C CYS A 111 7.04 -8.29 -6.83
N ALA A 112 7.35 -7.24 -6.05
CA ALA A 112 7.57 -5.89 -6.54
C ALA A 112 8.71 -5.79 -7.56
N GLU A 113 9.73 -6.67 -7.48
CA GLU A 113 10.82 -6.76 -8.47
C GLU A 113 10.32 -7.04 -9.91
N LYS A 114 9.14 -7.65 -10.05
CA LYS A 114 8.54 -8.03 -11.34
C LYS A 114 7.42 -7.09 -11.78
N PHE A 115 7.10 -6.10 -10.96
CA PHE A 115 6.00 -5.18 -11.20
C PHE A 115 6.48 -3.98 -12.03
N PRO A 116 5.58 -3.36 -12.83
CA PRO A 116 5.92 -2.20 -13.63
C PRO A 116 6.20 -0.95 -12.78
N ALA A 117 6.83 0.07 -13.37
CA ALA A 117 7.22 1.30 -12.66
C ALA A 117 6.02 2.10 -12.09
N ASN A 118 4.81 1.93 -12.64
CA ASN A 118 3.57 2.51 -12.13
C ASN A 118 2.96 1.68 -10.97
N THR A 119 3.81 1.17 -10.09
CA THR A 119 3.38 0.41 -8.91
C THR A 119 3.24 1.31 -7.70
N LEU A 120 2.14 1.12 -6.99
CA LEU A 120 1.85 1.65 -5.67
C LEU A 120 2.05 0.53 -4.64
N LEU A 121 3.19 0.52 -3.96
CA LEU A 121 3.51 -0.53 -2.99
C LEU A 121 2.89 -0.21 -1.63
N HIS A 122 2.09 -1.10 -1.08
CA HIS A 122 1.57 -0.93 0.28
C HIS A 122 2.70 -1.01 1.30
N LEU A 123 2.60 -0.27 2.40
CA LEU A 123 3.53 -0.33 3.51
C LEU A 123 2.77 -0.11 4.82
N VAL A 124 2.95 -1.02 5.78
CA VAL A 124 2.18 -1.04 7.03
C VAL A 124 2.99 -0.40 8.17
N ALA A 125 2.46 0.62 8.83
CA ALA A 125 3.16 1.35 9.89
C ALA A 125 3.37 0.49 11.15
N LYS A 126 2.35 -0.26 11.56
CA LYS A 126 2.40 -1.04 12.80
C LYS A 126 3.45 -2.15 12.74
N GLY A 127 4.27 -2.23 13.78
CA GLY A 127 5.35 -3.22 13.89
C GLY A 127 6.59 -2.87 13.07
N LEU A 128 6.59 -1.76 12.33
CA LEU A 128 7.75 -1.29 11.57
C LEU A 128 8.61 -0.36 12.44
N THR A 129 9.92 -0.61 12.46
CA THR A 129 10.91 0.31 13.08
C THR A 129 11.42 1.31 12.04
N ARG A 130 11.89 2.48 12.48
CA ARG A 130 12.49 3.51 11.62
C ARG A 130 13.69 3.00 10.84
N ASN A 131 14.55 2.18 11.47
CA ASN A 131 15.71 1.60 10.82
C ASN A 131 15.30 0.66 9.67
N LEU A 132 14.33 -0.23 9.92
CA LEU A 132 13.85 -1.14 8.88
C LEU A 132 13.08 -0.38 7.79
N ALA A 133 12.28 0.62 8.14
CA ALA A 133 11.60 1.49 7.20
C ALA A 133 12.60 2.17 6.24
N ASP A 134 13.67 2.76 6.76
CA ASP A 134 14.72 3.39 5.95
C ASP A 134 15.32 2.40 4.95
N LYS A 135 15.65 1.19 5.40
CA LYS A 135 16.23 0.16 4.53
C LYS A 135 15.25 -0.34 3.47
N ILE A 136 13.98 -0.59 3.84
CA ILE A 136 12.92 -1.00 2.90
C ILE A 136 12.72 0.09 1.84
N LEU A 137 12.55 1.34 2.25
CA LEU A 137 12.30 2.46 1.32
C LEU A 137 13.48 2.69 0.38
N ASN A 138 14.72 2.60 0.86
CA ASN A 138 15.90 2.65 -0.02
C ASN A 138 15.97 1.45 -0.99
N HIS A 139 15.54 0.26 -0.57
CA HIS A 139 15.43 -0.89 -1.47
C HIS A 139 14.35 -0.66 -2.55
N VAL A 140 13.16 -0.19 -2.15
CA VAL A 140 12.04 0.13 -3.06
C VAL A 140 12.43 1.18 -4.10
N LEU A 141 13.21 2.21 -3.71
CA LEU A 141 13.76 3.19 -4.64
C LEU A 141 14.72 2.58 -5.66
N ARG A 142 15.54 1.60 -5.27
CA ARG A 142 16.42 0.87 -6.20
C ARG A 142 15.66 0.01 -7.21
N LEU A 143 14.42 -0.38 -6.90
CA LEU A 143 13.50 -1.03 -7.84
C LEU A 143 12.83 -0.03 -8.80
N GLY A 144 13.08 1.28 -8.66
CA GLY A 144 12.41 2.33 -9.44
C GLY A 144 10.98 2.64 -8.98
N ILE A 145 10.54 2.04 -7.87
CA ILE A 145 9.21 2.29 -7.29
C ILE A 145 9.29 3.55 -6.42
N VAL A 146 8.53 4.56 -6.82
CA VAL A 146 8.47 5.87 -6.14
C VAL A 146 7.09 6.14 -5.57
N ASN A 147 6.23 5.13 -5.44
CA ASN A 147 4.87 5.30 -4.93
C ASN A 147 4.59 4.29 -3.84
N ILE A 148 4.18 4.80 -2.67
CA ILE A 148 3.87 3.98 -1.50
C ILE A 148 2.46 4.28 -0.98
N PHE A 149 1.77 3.23 -0.57
CA PHE A 149 0.46 3.32 0.09
C PHE A 149 0.64 2.99 1.57
N ILE A 150 0.68 4.04 2.39
CA ILE A 150 0.88 3.92 3.82
C ILE A 150 -0.44 3.57 4.51
N LEU A 151 -0.43 2.44 5.20
CA LEU A 151 -1.54 1.91 5.98
C LEU A 151 -1.12 1.78 7.44
N GLN A 152 -2.06 1.91 8.38
CA GLN A 152 -1.73 1.70 9.80
C GLN A 152 -1.44 0.22 10.09
N GLY A 153 -2.25 -0.68 9.55
CA GLY A 153 -2.23 -2.11 9.90
C GLY A 153 -3.23 -2.46 11.02
N GLY A 154 -3.44 -3.74 11.25
CA GLY A 154 -4.39 -4.24 12.26
C GLY A 154 -3.69 -4.80 13.49
N THR A 155 -4.21 -4.49 14.67
CA THR A 155 -4.01 -5.27 15.90
C THR A 155 -5.07 -6.36 15.94
N LYS A 156 -4.69 -7.64 15.90
CA LYS A 156 -5.27 -8.75 16.70
C LYS A 156 -5.09 -10.07 15.97
N ASN A 157 -4.48 -11.03 16.68
CA ASN A 157 -4.69 -12.47 16.70
C ASN A 157 -5.76 -12.96 15.73
N ILE A 158 -5.43 -13.02 14.45
CA ILE A 158 -6.24 -13.72 13.47
C ILE A 158 -5.34 -14.80 12.88
N ASN A 159 -5.30 -15.95 13.55
CA ASN A 159 -4.97 -17.23 12.94
C ASN A 159 -5.94 -17.60 11.78
N SER A 160 -6.84 -16.71 11.35
CA SER A 160 -7.68 -16.93 10.17
C SER A 160 -6.91 -16.53 8.92
N VAL A 161 -6.22 -17.52 8.36
CA VAL A 161 -5.94 -17.60 6.93
C VAL A 161 -7.28 -17.48 6.20
N LEU A 162 -7.62 -16.29 5.68
CA LEU A 162 -8.82 -16.13 4.88
C LEU A 162 -8.54 -16.67 3.48
N LYS A 163 -8.85 -17.95 3.27
CA LYS A 163 -8.81 -18.58 1.94
C LYS A 163 -10.02 -18.10 1.13
N PHE A 164 -9.80 -17.15 0.23
CA PHE A 164 -10.80 -16.71 -0.75
C PHE A 164 -11.01 -17.79 -1.83
N SER A 165 -10.01 -18.64 -2.08
CA SER A 165 -10.12 -19.89 -2.85
C SER A 165 -8.97 -20.85 -2.47
N SER A 166 -8.95 -22.07 -3.04
CA SER A 166 -7.81 -23.01 -2.91
C SER A 166 -6.46 -22.43 -3.37
N LYS A 167 -6.46 -21.28 -4.06
CA LYS A 167 -5.27 -20.61 -4.62
C LYS A 167 -5.03 -19.18 -4.11
N SER A 168 -5.93 -18.59 -3.32
CA SER A 168 -5.77 -17.24 -2.79
C SER A 168 -5.97 -17.23 -1.27
N THR A 169 -4.87 -17.04 -0.56
CA THR A 169 -4.80 -16.92 0.88
C THR A 169 -4.52 -15.47 1.21
N PHE A 170 -5.44 -14.85 1.93
CA PHE A 170 -5.22 -13.55 2.53
C PHE A 170 -4.62 -13.76 3.92
N LEU A 171 -3.33 -13.42 4.05
CA LEU A 171 -2.65 -13.39 5.34
C LEU A 171 -2.84 -11.99 5.93
N MET A 172 -3.65 -11.90 6.99
CA MET A 172 -3.48 -10.83 7.96
C MET A 172 -2.26 -11.18 8.76
N LEU A 173 -1.19 -10.40 8.58
CA LEU A 173 -0.01 -10.57 9.40
C LEU A 173 -0.33 -10.10 10.81
N ASP A 174 -0.12 -11.02 11.74
CA ASP A 174 -0.22 -10.74 13.16
C ASP A 174 1.04 -9.97 13.56
N THR A 175 0.96 -8.64 13.60
CA THR A 175 2.07 -7.79 14.06
C THR A 175 2.11 -7.74 15.60
N SER A 176 1.78 -8.85 16.28
CA SER A 176 1.44 -8.88 17.71
C SER A 176 2.64 -8.95 18.65
N SER A 177 3.88 -8.96 18.13
CA SER A 177 5.06 -9.29 18.93
C SER A 177 6.17 -8.23 19.04
N GLN A 178 6.06 -7.03 18.43
CA GLN A 178 7.02 -5.94 18.69
C GLN A 178 6.41 -4.53 18.72
N GLU A 179 7.00 -3.69 19.58
CA GLU A 179 6.88 -2.23 19.60
C GLU A 179 7.45 -1.66 18.29
N GLY A 180 6.58 -1.35 17.32
CA GLY A 180 6.96 -0.55 16.15
C GLY A 180 7.08 0.92 16.53
N ASP A 181 7.90 1.68 15.79
CA ASP A 181 8.13 3.11 16.04
C ASP A 181 6.99 4.01 15.54
N PHE A 182 6.03 3.44 14.80
CA PHE A 182 4.90 4.13 14.20
C PHE A 182 3.59 3.61 14.77
N ILE A 183 2.88 4.46 15.50
CA ILE A 183 1.59 4.14 16.13
C ILE A 183 0.47 4.31 15.10
N TYR A 184 0.54 5.40 14.34
CA TYR A 184 -0.42 5.78 13.32
C TYR A 184 0.22 5.83 11.93
N ALA A 185 -0.60 5.71 10.89
CA ALA A 185 -0.16 5.90 9.52
C ALA A 185 0.49 7.28 9.29
N SER A 186 0.00 8.33 9.95
CA SER A 186 0.58 9.68 9.90
C SER A 186 2.04 9.70 10.34
N ASP A 187 2.43 8.90 11.34
CA ASP A 187 3.80 8.87 11.87
C ASP A 187 4.78 8.37 10.79
N LEU A 188 4.35 7.36 10.03
CA LEU A 188 5.12 6.83 8.91
C LEU A 188 5.14 7.80 7.73
N VAL A 189 4.03 8.49 7.45
CA VAL A 189 3.99 9.56 6.42
C VAL A 189 5.02 10.64 6.74
N SER A 190 5.00 11.18 7.96
CA SER A 190 5.94 12.21 8.42
C SER A 190 7.38 11.72 8.34
N PHE A 191 7.67 10.50 8.81
CA PHE A 191 9.00 9.92 8.69
C PHE A 191 9.48 9.82 7.24
N VAL A 192 8.62 9.40 6.31
CA VAL A 192 8.99 9.34 4.89
C VAL A 192 9.28 10.74 4.34
N ARG A 193 8.48 11.75 4.72
CA ARG A 193 8.71 13.14 4.31
C ARG A 193 10.01 13.71 4.89
N ASP A 194 10.29 13.49 6.16
CA ASP A 194 11.51 13.97 6.81
C ASP A 194 12.76 13.32 6.21
N ARG A 195 12.70 12.02 5.94
CA ARG A 195 13.86 11.24 5.51
C ARG A 195 14.10 11.26 3.99
N PHE A 196 13.04 11.28 3.19
CA PHE A 196 13.09 11.13 1.73
C PHE A 196 12.49 12.32 0.96
N GLY A 197 11.96 13.33 1.65
CA GLY A 197 11.34 14.50 1.03
C GLY A 197 10.17 14.13 0.10
N ARG A 198 10.16 14.72 -1.10
CA ARG A 198 9.15 14.46 -2.14
C ARG A 198 9.54 13.36 -3.14
N ARG A 199 10.53 12.52 -2.82
CA ARG A 199 10.92 11.40 -3.69
C ARG A 199 9.80 10.37 -3.86
N PHE A 200 8.97 10.19 -2.83
CA PHE A 200 7.81 9.32 -2.90
C PHE A 200 6.51 10.09 -3.17
N SER A 201 5.67 9.54 -4.04
CA SER A 201 4.23 9.77 -4.02
C SER A 201 3.62 8.94 -2.90
N ILE A 202 2.83 9.55 -2.02
CA ILE A 202 2.25 8.89 -0.85
C ILE A 202 0.72 8.82 -0.97
N CYS A 203 0.19 7.61 -0.92
CA CYS A 203 -1.23 7.34 -0.76
C CYS A 203 -1.55 7.00 0.71
N VAL A 204 -2.72 7.42 1.19
CA VAL A 204 -3.28 6.99 2.49
C VAL A 204 -4.72 6.53 2.34
N ALA A 205 -5.20 5.73 3.29
CA ALA A 205 -6.56 5.18 3.24
C ALA A 205 -7.59 6.18 3.80
N GLY A 206 -8.77 6.25 3.18
CA GLY A 206 -9.94 6.96 3.69
C GLY A 206 -11.12 6.00 3.93
N TYR A 207 -12.00 6.29 4.89
CA TYR A 207 -13.13 5.42 5.24
C TYR A 207 -14.45 6.19 5.10
N PRO A 208 -15.16 6.07 3.96
CA PRO A 208 -16.38 6.83 3.70
C PRO A 208 -17.47 6.69 4.77
N GLU A 209 -17.57 5.50 5.37
CA GLU A 209 -18.53 5.17 6.42
C GLU A 209 -17.91 5.13 7.83
N MET A 210 -16.76 5.79 8.05
CA MET A 210 -15.99 5.80 9.30
C MET A 210 -15.17 4.52 9.55
N HIS A 211 -13.94 4.66 10.03
CA HIS A 211 -13.17 3.51 10.51
C HIS A 211 -13.77 2.96 11.80
N GLN A 212 -13.89 1.64 11.90
CA GLN A 212 -14.42 0.91 13.07
C GLN A 212 -13.77 1.23 14.44
N SER A 213 -12.53 1.74 14.46
CA SER A 213 -11.87 2.14 15.72
C SER A 213 -12.06 3.62 16.07
N SER A 214 -12.71 4.39 15.18
CA SER A 214 -12.99 5.80 15.37
C SER A 214 -14.27 5.96 16.19
N LEU A 215 -14.29 6.96 17.08
CA LEU A 215 -15.42 7.22 17.97
C LEU A 215 -16.58 7.96 17.27
N SER A 216 -16.27 8.69 16.21
CA SER A 216 -17.25 9.39 15.37
C SER A 216 -16.69 9.64 13.97
N LYS A 217 -17.57 9.99 13.02
CA LYS A 217 -17.18 10.29 11.63
C LYS A 217 -16.29 11.53 11.56
N GLU A 218 -16.59 12.53 12.38
CA GLU A 218 -15.83 13.78 12.47
C GLU A 218 -14.41 13.53 12.96
N LEU A 219 -14.25 12.66 13.96
CA LEU A 219 -12.93 12.28 14.47
C LEU A 219 -12.13 11.45 13.45
N ASP A 220 -12.81 10.58 12.70
CA ASP A 220 -12.18 9.82 11.62
C ASP A 220 -11.63 10.74 10.52
N LEU A 221 -12.42 11.73 10.12
CA LEU A 221 -12.01 12.75 9.14
C LEU A 221 -10.91 13.67 9.69
N PHE A 222 -10.91 13.97 11.00
CA PHE A 222 -9.81 14.70 11.64
C PHE A 222 -8.49 13.93 11.51
N TYR A 223 -8.47 12.62 11.77
CA TYR A 223 -7.26 11.81 11.58
C TYR A 223 -6.89 11.62 10.10
N LEU A 224 -7.88 11.59 9.21
CA LEU A 224 -7.62 11.63 7.77
C LEU A 224 -6.92 12.92 7.36
N LYS A 225 -7.40 14.07 7.84
CA LYS A 225 -6.77 15.36 7.63
C LYS A 225 -5.33 15.37 8.17
N ASN A 226 -5.09 14.84 9.38
CA ASN A 226 -3.74 14.74 9.93
C ASN A 226 -2.78 13.94 9.02
N LYS A 227 -3.24 12.81 8.44
CA LYS A 227 -2.43 12.04 7.46
C LYS A 227 -2.10 12.87 6.21
N VAL A 228 -3.05 13.67 5.74
CA VAL A 228 -2.86 14.55 4.57
C VAL A 228 -1.89 15.68 4.89
N GLU A 229 -2.06 16.35 6.04
CA GLU A 229 -1.18 17.42 6.49
C GLU A 229 0.25 16.93 6.81
N SER A 230 0.40 15.66 7.22
CA SER A 230 1.70 14.98 7.34
C SER A 230 2.40 14.81 5.99
N GLY A 231 1.67 14.98 4.87
CA GLY A 231 2.22 15.03 3.52
C GLY A 231 1.75 13.92 2.59
N ALA A 232 0.58 13.30 2.81
CA ALA A 232 0.00 12.41 1.80
C ALA A 232 -0.42 13.20 0.54
N ASP A 233 -0.27 12.58 -0.64
CA ASP A 233 -0.54 13.23 -1.93
C ASP A 233 -1.91 12.87 -2.51
N PHE A 234 -2.49 11.72 -2.14
CA PHE A 234 -3.84 11.31 -2.52
C PHE A 234 -4.40 10.25 -1.58
N ILE A 235 -5.70 10.00 -1.70
CA ILE A 235 -6.45 9.06 -0.87
C ILE A 235 -7.07 7.97 -1.75
N ILE A 236 -7.01 6.72 -1.30
CA ILE A 236 -7.86 5.63 -1.80
C ILE A 236 -8.85 5.27 -0.69
N THR A 237 -10.14 5.20 -1.02
CA THR A 237 -11.16 4.84 -0.03
C THR A 237 -11.22 3.33 0.21
N GLN A 238 -11.70 2.96 1.38
CA GLN A 238 -12.30 1.65 1.60
C GLN A 238 -13.47 1.42 0.62
N VAL A 239 -13.84 0.15 0.41
CA VAL A 239 -14.95 -0.27 -0.45
C VAL A 239 -16.23 0.53 -0.19
N ILE A 240 -16.86 0.98 -1.27
CA ILE A 240 -18.21 1.54 -1.29
C ILE A 240 -19.14 0.64 -2.10
N PHE A 241 -20.43 0.66 -1.76
CA PHE A 241 -21.48 -0.04 -2.51
C PHE A 241 -22.43 0.92 -3.24
N GLU A 242 -22.29 2.23 -3.01
CA GLU A 242 -23.14 3.27 -3.60
C GLU A 242 -22.31 4.54 -3.89
N SER A 243 -22.54 5.18 -5.04
CA SER A 243 -21.85 6.41 -5.44
C SER A 243 -22.14 7.60 -4.50
N ARG A 244 -23.34 7.64 -3.90
CA ARG A 244 -23.74 8.67 -2.93
C ARG A 244 -22.83 8.67 -1.71
N VAL A 245 -22.50 7.50 -1.15
CA VAL A 245 -21.60 7.37 0.01
C VAL A 245 -20.24 8.03 -0.26
N PHE A 246 -19.71 7.85 -1.47
CA PHE A 246 -18.48 8.50 -1.89
C PHE A 246 -18.64 10.00 -2.08
N THR A 247 -19.74 10.44 -2.68
CA THR A 247 -20.04 11.87 -2.89
C THR A 247 -20.13 12.60 -1.56
N ASP A 248 -20.85 12.04 -0.59
CA ASP A 248 -20.98 12.60 0.76
C ASP A 248 -19.60 12.66 1.45
N PHE A 249 -18.79 11.61 1.33
CA PHE A 249 -17.43 11.59 1.88
C PHE A 249 -16.50 12.65 1.26
N VAL A 250 -16.56 12.86 -0.05
CA VAL A 250 -15.79 13.91 -0.73
C VAL A 250 -16.21 15.29 -0.22
N ASN A 251 -17.51 15.54 -0.09
CA ASN A 251 -18.02 16.81 0.44
C ASN A 251 -17.55 17.06 1.88
N ASP A 252 -17.62 16.05 2.75
CA ASP A 252 -17.14 16.14 4.13
C ASP A 252 -15.62 16.43 4.18
N CYS A 253 -14.83 15.74 3.34
CA CYS A 253 -13.40 15.98 3.21
C CYS A 253 -13.10 17.42 2.79
N GLN A 254 -13.81 17.92 1.77
CA GLN A 254 -13.66 19.29 1.28
C GLN A 254 -14.02 20.32 2.37
N ALA A 255 -15.11 20.09 3.10
CA ALA A 255 -15.52 20.95 4.22
C ALA A 255 -14.47 21.03 5.33
N MET A 256 -13.68 19.97 5.53
CA MET A 256 -12.55 19.94 6.47
C MET A 256 -11.23 20.48 5.91
N GLY A 257 -11.20 20.86 4.62
CA GLY A 257 -10.02 21.40 3.94
C GLY A 257 -9.08 20.34 3.35
N ILE A 258 -9.53 19.08 3.26
CA ILE A 258 -8.79 18.02 2.57
C ILE A 258 -8.98 18.21 1.05
N LYS A 259 -7.90 18.59 0.36
CA LYS A 259 -7.94 18.96 -1.07
C LYS A 259 -7.18 18.01 -2.00
N VAL A 260 -6.52 16.99 -1.44
CA VAL A 260 -5.82 15.99 -2.25
C VAL A 260 -6.84 15.14 -3.03
N PRO A 261 -6.47 14.58 -4.20
CA PRO A 261 -7.34 13.67 -4.94
C PRO A 261 -7.82 12.50 -4.08
N ILE A 262 -9.09 12.13 -4.23
CA ILE A 262 -9.71 10.98 -3.55
C ILE A 262 -10.21 10.01 -4.61
N ILE A 263 -9.75 8.76 -4.55
CA ILE A 263 -10.10 7.69 -5.50
C ILE A 263 -11.03 6.69 -4.79
N PRO A 264 -12.22 6.42 -5.33
CA PRO A 264 -13.17 5.45 -4.78
C PRO A 264 -12.65 4.02 -4.94
N GLY A 265 -12.64 3.26 -3.85
CA GLY A 265 -12.39 1.82 -3.82
C GLY A 265 -13.66 1.03 -4.12
N LEU A 266 -13.62 0.16 -5.12
CA LEU A 266 -14.74 -0.68 -5.56
C LEU A 266 -14.36 -2.15 -5.47
N PHE A 267 -15.29 -2.98 -5.03
CA PHE A 267 -15.09 -4.43 -4.93
C PHE A 267 -16.06 -5.18 -5.84
N PRO A 268 -15.64 -5.56 -7.06
CA PRO A 268 -16.42 -6.48 -7.86
C PRO A 268 -16.33 -7.89 -7.26
N PHE A 269 -17.46 -8.56 -7.09
CA PHE A 269 -17.57 -9.86 -6.44
C PHE A 269 -18.25 -10.90 -7.34
N GLU A 270 -17.87 -12.17 -7.21
CA GLU A 270 -18.47 -13.26 -8.00
C GLU A 270 -19.42 -14.14 -7.16
N THR A 271 -19.19 -14.25 -5.84
CA THR A 271 -20.01 -15.10 -4.97
C THR A 271 -20.45 -14.37 -3.70
N TYR A 272 -21.57 -14.79 -3.12
CA TYR A 272 -22.08 -14.19 -1.88
C TYR A 272 -21.09 -14.37 -0.72
N ARG A 273 -20.45 -15.55 -0.67
CA ARG A 273 -19.42 -15.87 0.31
C ARG A 273 -18.20 -14.96 0.23
N GLU A 274 -17.79 -14.56 -0.96
CA GLU A 274 -16.68 -13.60 -1.14
C GLU A 274 -17.06 -12.22 -0.64
N LEU A 275 -18.27 -11.77 -0.97
CA LEU A 275 -18.81 -10.51 -0.47
C LEU A 275 -18.84 -10.49 1.05
N GLU A 276 -19.40 -11.52 1.70
CA GLU A 276 -19.43 -11.62 3.16
C GLU A 276 -18.04 -11.65 3.80
N ARG A 277 -17.06 -12.28 3.16
CA ARG A 277 -15.68 -12.30 3.67
C ARG A 277 -15.02 -10.95 3.54
N MET A 278 -15.18 -10.29 2.39
CA MET A 278 -14.61 -8.97 2.16
C MET A 278 -15.23 -7.95 3.12
N THR A 279 -16.54 -7.98 3.35
CA THR A 279 -17.21 -7.07 4.27
C THR A 279 -16.79 -7.31 5.72
N LYS A 280 -16.60 -8.57 6.14
CA LYS A 280 -16.02 -8.90 7.46
C LYS A 280 -14.58 -8.41 7.60
N LEU A 281 -13.78 -8.55 6.55
CA LEU A 281 -12.38 -8.13 6.53
C LEU A 281 -12.25 -6.60 6.62
N CYS A 282 -12.97 -5.89 5.74
CA CYS A 282 -13.00 -4.43 5.70
C CYS A 282 -13.80 -3.83 6.84
N LYS A 283 -14.60 -4.65 7.54
CA LYS A 283 -15.55 -4.27 8.58
C LYS A 283 -16.55 -3.22 8.10
N VAL A 284 -16.94 -3.38 6.84
CA VAL A 284 -17.99 -2.60 6.18
C VAL A 284 -19.27 -3.41 6.22
N LYS A 285 -20.42 -2.76 6.37
CA LYS A 285 -21.71 -3.44 6.36
C LYS A 285 -22.18 -3.61 4.91
N ILE A 286 -22.79 -4.74 4.60
CA ILE A 286 -23.55 -4.87 3.35
C ILE A 286 -24.82 -4.02 3.53
N PRO A 287 -25.11 -3.05 2.65
CA PRO A 287 -26.33 -2.27 2.73
C PRO A 287 -27.59 -3.14 2.65
N SER A 288 -28.70 -2.69 3.24
CA SER A 288 -29.97 -3.44 3.24
C SER A 288 -30.44 -3.76 1.83
N TRP A 289 -30.42 -2.77 0.92
CA TRP A 289 -30.85 -2.98 -0.47
C TRP A 289 -30.03 -4.06 -1.19
N LEU A 290 -28.73 -4.15 -0.90
CA LEU A 290 -27.86 -5.15 -1.50
C LEU A 290 -28.16 -6.52 -0.91
N SER A 291 -28.37 -6.59 0.41
CA SER A 291 -28.76 -7.82 1.09
C SER A 291 -30.10 -8.36 0.57
N GLU A 292 -31.10 -7.48 0.36
CA GLU A 292 -32.40 -7.82 -0.22
C GLU A 292 -32.28 -8.38 -1.64
N LYS A 293 -31.41 -7.80 -2.47
CA LYS A 293 -31.13 -8.32 -3.83
C LYS A 293 -30.41 -9.66 -3.82
N LEU A 294 -29.56 -9.91 -2.82
CA LEU A 294 -28.77 -11.14 -2.72
C LEU A 294 -29.57 -12.31 -2.15
N LEU A 295 -30.55 -12.04 -1.28
CA LEU A 295 -31.36 -13.07 -0.62
C LEU A 295 -31.94 -14.14 -1.58
N PRO A 296 -32.58 -13.78 -2.71
CA PRO A 296 -33.13 -14.78 -3.63
C PRO A 296 -32.09 -15.49 -4.51
N ILE A 297 -30.86 -14.98 -4.63
CA ILE A 297 -29.85 -15.46 -5.59
C ILE A 297 -28.56 -15.96 -4.92
N GLY A 298 -28.44 -15.95 -3.59
CA GLY A 298 -27.18 -16.21 -2.89
C GLY A 298 -26.56 -17.59 -3.14
N GLY A 299 -27.34 -18.55 -3.64
CA GLY A 299 -26.89 -19.88 -4.08
C GLY A 299 -26.60 -20.02 -5.58
N ASP A 300 -26.82 -18.98 -6.38
CA ASP A 300 -26.53 -18.93 -7.83
C ASP A 300 -25.35 -17.97 -8.05
N ASP A 301 -24.13 -18.54 -8.09
CA ASP A 301 -22.89 -17.78 -8.27
C ASP A 301 -22.89 -16.95 -9.57
N GLU A 302 -23.54 -17.43 -10.65
CA GLU A 302 -23.60 -16.66 -11.90
C GLU A 302 -24.55 -15.46 -11.77
N ALA A 303 -25.68 -15.61 -11.07
CA ALA A 303 -26.55 -14.48 -10.76
C ALA A 303 -25.87 -13.47 -9.82
N VAL A 304 -25.15 -13.93 -8.80
CA VAL A 304 -24.41 -13.07 -7.88
C VAL A 304 -23.30 -12.31 -8.60
N ARG A 305 -22.54 -12.99 -9.47
CA ARG A 305 -21.52 -12.36 -10.31
C ARG A 305 -22.10 -11.28 -11.20
N ARG A 306 -23.22 -11.55 -11.89
CA ARG A 306 -23.92 -10.55 -12.71
C ARG A 306 -24.30 -9.32 -11.89
N LEU A 307 -24.87 -9.51 -10.69
CA LEU A 307 -25.22 -8.42 -9.79
C LEU A 307 -23.98 -7.61 -9.35
N GLY A 308 -22.88 -8.28 -8.99
CA GLY A 308 -21.64 -7.61 -8.58
C GLY A 308 -21.02 -6.76 -9.69
N VAL A 309 -21.04 -7.25 -10.93
CA VAL A 309 -20.62 -6.49 -12.12
C VAL A 309 -21.55 -5.31 -12.38
N GLU A 310 -22.88 -5.52 -12.34
CA GLU A 310 -23.88 -4.48 -12.55
C GLU A 310 -23.70 -3.32 -11.56
N ILE A 311 -23.56 -3.61 -10.27
CA ILE A 311 -23.36 -2.61 -9.22
C ILE A 311 -22.06 -1.84 -9.47
N THR A 312 -20.96 -2.54 -9.75
CA THR A 312 -19.66 -1.91 -10.03
C THR A 312 -19.75 -0.95 -11.21
N LEU A 313 -20.36 -1.37 -12.31
CA LEU A 313 -20.55 -0.54 -13.51
C LEU A 313 -21.47 0.65 -13.23
N LYS A 314 -22.54 0.46 -12.46
CA LYS A 314 -23.46 1.52 -12.06
C LYS A 314 -22.72 2.61 -11.29
N ILE A 315 -21.94 2.25 -10.26
CA ILE A 315 -21.18 3.20 -9.45
C ILE A 315 -20.18 3.98 -10.33
N ILE A 316 -19.42 3.29 -11.19
CA ILE A 316 -18.46 3.93 -12.11
C ILE A 316 -19.17 4.94 -13.03
N LYS A 317 -20.31 4.56 -13.60
CA LYS A 317 -21.11 5.44 -14.47
C LYS A 317 -21.64 6.65 -13.72
N GLU A 318 -22.20 6.47 -12.52
CA GLU A 318 -22.74 7.56 -11.71
C GLU A 318 -21.64 8.56 -11.31
N MET A 319 -20.49 8.08 -10.86
CA MET A 319 -19.36 8.96 -10.50
C MET A 319 -18.78 9.69 -11.71
N ARG A 320 -18.76 9.03 -12.87
CA ARG A 320 -18.36 9.64 -14.15
C ARG A 320 -19.31 10.76 -14.54
N LEU A 321 -20.62 10.51 -14.49
CA LEU A 321 -21.65 11.48 -14.87
C LEU A 321 -21.71 12.68 -13.92
N SER A 322 -21.52 12.46 -12.61
CA SER A 322 -21.52 13.56 -11.63
C SER A 322 -20.26 14.41 -11.66
N GLY A 323 -19.17 13.90 -12.27
CA GLY A 323 -17.87 14.56 -12.28
C GLY A 323 -17.17 14.57 -10.91
N ILE A 324 -17.69 13.82 -9.93
CA ILE A 324 -17.12 13.75 -8.57
C ILE A 324 -15.77 13.02 -8.54
N SER A 325 -15.54 12.10 -9.48
CA SER A 325 -14.27 11.40 -9.66
C SER A 325 -14.01 11.06 -11.12
N TYR A 326 -12.76 11.25 -11.54
CA TYR A 326 -12.25 10.78 -12.83
C TYR A 326 -11.53 9.42 -12.71
N GLY A 327 -11.39 8.89 -11.50
CA GLY A 327 -10.69 7.64 -11.22
C GLY A 327 -11.53 6.63 -10.45
N TYR A 328 -11.19 5.34 -10.53
CA TYR A 328 -11.64 4.32 -9.59
C TYR A 328 -10.55 3.27 -9.34
N HIS A 329 -10.59 2.67 -8.16
CA HIS A 329 -9.67 1.62 -7.73
C HIS A 329 -10.43 0.29 -7.53
N LEU A 330 -10.02 -0.80 -8.18
CA LEU A 330 -10.66 -2.10 -8.00
C LEU A 330 -9.85 -3.00 -7.06
N PHE A 331 -10.51 -3.51 -6.02
CA PHE A 331 -10.02 -4.62 -5.21
C PHE A 331 -10.22 -5.93 -5.98
N THR A 332 -9.21 -6.38 -6.73
CA THR A 332 -9.43 -7.41 -7.76
C THR A 332 -9.43 -8.84 -7.24
N LEU A 333 -8.88 -9.09 -6.05
CA LEU A 333 -8.58 -10.44 -5.55
C LEU A 333 -7.81 -11.31 -6.57
N ASN A 334 -6.96 -10.69 -7.40
CA ASN A 334 -6.23 -11.29 -8.51
C ASN A 334 -7.13 -11.90 -9.62
N ARG A 335 -8.41 -11.50 -9.71
CA ARG A 335 -9.38 -11.98 -10.72
C ARG A 335 -9.33 -11.16 -12.00
N SER A 336 -8.33 -11.42 -12.82
CA SER A 336 -8.14 -10.73 -14.10
C SER A 336 -9.32 -10.87 -15.07
N LYS A 337 -10.03 -12.00 -15.07
CA LYS A 337 -11.21 -12.21 -15.93
C LYS A 337 -12.35 -11.23 -15.60
N LEU A 338 -12.68 -11.08 -14.32
CA LEU A 338 -13.71 -10.17 -13.83
C LEU A 338 -13.37 -8.70 -14.18
N VAL A 339 -12.10 -8.32 -14.00
CA VAL A 339 -11.63 -6.98 -14.38
C VAL A 339 -11.71 -6.76 -15.88
N CYS A 340 -11.33 -7.74 -16.72
CA CYS A 340 -11.46 -7.65 -18.17
C CYS A 340 -12.92 -7.48 -18.60
N GLU A 341 -13.85 -8.17 -17.95
CA GLU A 341 -15.29 -8.07 -18.24
C GLU A 341 -15.81 -6.66 -17.95
N ILE A 342 -15.52 -6.12 -16.76
CA ILE A 342 -15.90 -4.75 -16.38
C ILE A 342 -15.32 -3.75 -17.39
N HIS A 343 -14.03 -3.86 -17.71
CA HIS A 343 -13.38 -2.98 -18.67
C HIS A 343 -14.03 -3.05 -20.06
N LYS A 344 -14.31 -4.26 -20.56
CA LYS A 344 -14.97 -4.47 -21.85
C LYS A 344 -16.38 -3.85 -21.86
N GLN A 345 -17.15 -4.03 -20.79
CA GLN A 345 -18.50 -3.46 -20.70
C GLN A 345 -18.52 -1.94 -20.59
N LEU A 346 -17.52 -1.32 -19.96
CA LEU A 346 -17.36 0.14 -19.95
C LEU A 346 -17.07 0.68 -21.36
N ASN A 347 -16.20 0.01 -22.12
CA ASN A 347 -15.82 0.45 -23.46
C ASN A 347 -16.91 0.19 -24.52
N THR A 348 -17.68 -0.89 -24.39
CA THR A 348 -18.74 -1.24 -25.36
C THR A 348 -19.95 -0.31 -25.26
N ASN A 349 -20.18 0.29 -24.08
CA ASN A 349 -21.33 1.18 -23.83
C ASN A 349 -21.07 2.65 -24.24
N GLY A 350 -20.07 2.93 -25.09
CA GLY A 350 -19.91 4.24 -25.74
C GLY A 350 -19.48 5.40 -24.83
N LEU A 351 -18.85 5.11 -23.69
CA LEU A 351 -18.36 6.12 -22.74
C LEU A 351 -16.89 6.49 -23.04
N GLN A 352 -16.56 6.91 -24.28
CA GLN A 352 -15.26 7.56 -24.52
C GLN A 352 -15.30 8.99 -24.01
#